data_AF-A0A444RTY9-F1
#
_entry.id   AF-A0A444RTY9-F1
#
_cell.length_a   1.000
_cell.length_b   1.000
_cell.length_c   1.000
_cell.angle_alpha   90.00
_cell.angle_beta   90.00
_cell.angle_gamma   90.00
#
_symmetry.space_group_name_H-M   'P 1'
#
loop_
_entity.id
_entity.type
_entity.pdbx_description
1 polymer ?
#
loop_
_entity_poly.entity_id
_entity_poly.type
_entity_poly.pdbx_seq_one_letter_code
_entity_poly.pdbx_strand_id
1 'polypeptide(L)'
;MHVFLTWMGLASDQDEHFNDVVTTATYRNTDGLRDALKEGDSSLRRFMDSQAWQHQSSHVNFNMTLSEKAQGHGTTVIVTNPRASPMQALEARYANDAEYRVFVSQQLAAIIDTNASAVATHPVYGSLWRAVCADRANDARDDLVMAFGQAVDRITSETRRRKMKDWLAQSYDFSAVIQDAIGDMTEDERYPCVLFDPTENFTAVATAGGTDNRQVTDLTREELLDIGRSCDPSILRRLGKVLAQMKYVATEADLPAHLRDGPGVAVPRIPLALAKPEHKRSFWKLLLHTVVPGTQLSTRPAALLAALALRKGILPLRAVADQEMVAFSDKWNNLTTTENWNLGCLFLLLDADRDFEVRVSEGTIKRPRPDARVLCDEDRRLFRTLVDYKMLEQNLQTTLQARLPTCKTGDAGSCGQDVGYDRIYQHMSDEHGGWWDNRDDEDVEDEWEYEY
;
A
#
# COMPACT_ATOMS: atom_id res chain seq x y z
N MET A 1 0.48 -31.47 -16.13
CA MET A 1 0.22 -30.65 -14.92
C MET A 1 -1.26 -30.66 -14.55
N HIS A 2 -2.16 -30.35 -15.49
CA HIS A 2 -3.62 -30.43 -15.30
C HIS A 2 -4.09 -31.72 -14.60
N VAL A 3 -3.67 -32.89 -15.08
CA VAL A 3 -4.01 -34.20 -14.49
C VAL A 3 -3.74 -34.29 -12.98
N PHE A 4 -2.62 -33.72 -12.52
CA PHE A 4 -2.26 -33.72 -11.09
C PHE A 4 -3.10 -32.72 -10.30
N LEU A 5 -3.38 -31.54 -10.86
CA LEU A 5 -4.24 -30.52 -10.25
C LEU A 5 -5.70 -31.01 -10.14
N THR A 6 -6.22 -31.66 -11.19
CA THR A 6 -7.54 -32.31 -11.20
C THR A 6 -7.59 -33.46 -10.19
N TRP A 7 -6.54 -34.28 -10.09
CA TRP A 7 -6.45 -35.33 -9.07
C TRP A 7 -6.47 -34.79 -7.64
N MET A 8 -5.81 -33.64 -7.39
CA MET A 8 -5.84 -32.95 -6.09
C MET A 8 -7.16 -32.23 -5.79
N GLY A 9 -8.05 -32.10 -6.79
CA GLY A 9 -9.31 -31.35 -6.69
C GLY A 9 -9.16 -29.83 -6.82
N LEU A 10 -8.06 -29.35 -7.42
CA LEU A 10 -7.72 -27.93 -7.56
C LEU A 10 -7.96 -27.38 -8.97
N ALA A 11 -8.36 -28.22 -9.94
CA ALA A 11 -8.70 -27.80 -11.30
C ALA A 11 -9.98 -28.52 -11.78
N SER A 12 -10.86 -27.80 -12.48
CA SER A 12 -12.03 -28.34 -13.16
C SER A 12 -11.67 -28.86 -14.56
N ASP A 13 -12.43 -29.81 -15.09
CA ASP A 13 -12.22 -30.49 -16.40
C ASP A 13 -12.29 -29.59 -17.65
N GLN A 14 -12.35 -28.27 -17.49
CA GLN A 14 -12.53 -27.33 -18.59
C GLN A 14 -11.32 -26.39 -18.67
N ASP A 15 -10.75 -26.31 -19.88
CA ASP A 15 -9.82 -25.27 -20.36
C ASP A 15 -8.31 -25.58 -20.48
N GLU A 16 -7.90 -26.81 -20.80
CA GLU A 16 -6.60 -27.01 -21.48
C GLU A 16 -6.74 -27.71 -22.84
N HIS A 17 -6.32 -27.01 -23.90
CA HIS A 17 -6.02 -27.61 -25.20
C HIS A 17 -4.62 -28.26 -25.10
N PHE A 18 -4.57 -29.58 -24.97
CA PHE A 18 -3.31 -30.31 -25.02
C PHE A 18 -2.73 -30.29 -26.44
N ASN A 19 -1.39 -30.30 -26.55
CA ASN A 19 -0.70 -30.47 -27.83
C ASN A 19 -1.21 -31.73 -28.56
N ASP A 20 -1.16 -31.73 -29.89
CA ASP A 20 -1.64 -32.82 -30.77
C ASP A 20 -0.96 -34.18 -30.53
N VAL A 21 0.07 -34.25 -29.68
CA VAL A 21 0.75 -35.49 -29.27
C VAL A 21 0.82 -35.55 -27.75
N VAL A 22 0.20 -36.57 -27.17
CA VAL A 22 0.28 -36.85 -25.74
C VAL A 22 1.15 -38.09 -25.52
N THR A 23 2.23 -37.91 -24.75
CA THR A 23 3.05 -39.02 -24.25
C THR A 23 2.48 -39.48 -22.92
N THR A 24 1.99 -40.71 -22.87
CA THR A 24 1.53 -41.36 -21.63
C THR A 24 2.65 -42.24 -21.08
N ALA A 25 2.97 -42.07 -19.79
CA ALA A 25 3.88 -42.93 -19.06
C ALA A 25 3.08 -43.83 -18.12
N THR A 26 3.31 -45.14 -18.18
CA THR A 26 2.66 -46.11 -17.29
C THR A 26 3.70 -46.97 -16.59
N TYR A 27 3.53 -47.20 -15.29
CA TYR A 27 4.39 -48.14 -14.58
C TYR A 27 4.07 -49.57 -15.01
N ARG A 28 5.11 -50.35 -15.31
CA ARG A 28 4.99 -51.77 -15.69
C ARG A 28 4.62 -52.64 -14.50
N ASN A 29 5.09 -52.28 -13.31
CA ASN A 29 4.84 -52.97 -12.06
C ASN A 29 4.59 -51.93 -10.96
N THR A 30 3.57 -52.14 -10.12
CA THR A 30 3.18 -51.27 -8.98
C THR A 30 3.36 -51.93 -7.61
N ASP A 31 3.98 -53.11 -7.56
CA ASP A 31 4.28 -53.86 -6.35
C ASP A 31 5.28 -53.09 -5.48
N GLY A 32 5.03 -53.04 -4.18
CA GLY A 32 5.85 -52.29 -3.22
C GLY A 32 5.58 -50.78 -3.18
N LEU A 33 4.77 -50.23 -4.10
CA LEU A 33 4.39 -48.81 -4.08
C LEU A 33 3.55 -48.46 -2.86
N ARG A 34 2.68 -49.38 -2.42
CA ARG A 34 1.79 -49.20 -1.25
C ARG A 34 2.48 -49.46 0.09
N ASP A 35 3.66 -50.08 0.06
CA ASP A 35 4.42 -50.45 1.26
C ASP A 35 5.37 -49.33 1.71
N ALA A 36 5.49 -48.27 0.91
CA ALA A 36 6.29 -47.10 1.24
C ALA A 36 5.55 -46.20 2.24
N LEU A 37 6.25 -45.81 3.31
CA LEU A 37 5.74 -44.91 4.34
C LEU A 37 6.31 -43.50 4.21
N LYS A 38 7.49 -43.35 3.56
CA LYS A 38 8.17 -42.07 3.37
C LYS A 38 8.83 -41.99 2.00
N GLU A 39 8.98 -40.76 1.50
CA GLU A 39 9.54 -40.44 0.18
C GLU A 39 10.98 -40.95 -0.05
N GLY A 40 11.73 -41.23 1.02
CA GLY A 40 13.10 -41.77 0.98
C GLY A 40 13.20 -43.30 1.00
N ASP A 41 12.09 -44.03 1.06
CA ASP A 41 12.13 -45.49 1.18
C ASP A 41 12.71 -46.16 -0.07
N SER A 42 13.52 -47.19 0.13
CA SER A 42 14.17 -47.90 -0.98
C SER A 42 13.19 -48.58 -1.94
N SER A 43 11.97 -48.88 -1.47
CA SER A 43 10.87 -49.39 -2.30
C SER A 43 10.42 -48.39 -3.37
N LEU A 44 10.57 -47.08 -3.13
CA LEU A 44 10.16 -46.02 -4.06
C LEU A 44 11.16 -45.76 -5.18
N ARG A 45 12.38 -46.32 -5.11
CA ARG A 45 13.44 -46.12 -6.13
C ARG A 45 13.02 -46.50 -7.55
N ARG A 46 12.05 -47.41 -7.71
CA ARG A 46 11.54 -47.87 -9.01
C ARG A 46 10.42 -46.98 -9.57
N PHE A 47 10.00 -45.97 -8.80
CA PHE A 47 8.83 -45.15 -9.07
C PHE A 47 9.17 -43.66 -9.12
N MET A 48 10.21 -43.20 -8.41
CA MET A 48 10.52 -41.78 -8.36
C MET A 48 12.03 -41.53 -8.18
N ASP A 49 12.51 -40.51 -8.89
CA ASP A 49 13.84 -39.95 -8.67
C ASP A 49 13.75 -38.92 -7.53
N SER A 50 14.43 -39.17 -6.42
CA SER A 50 14.56 -38.20 -5.32
C SER A 50 15.98 -37.64 -5.28
N GLN A 51 16.18 -36.50 -4.62
CA GLN A 51 17.52 -35.92 -4.45
C GLN A 51 18.49 -36.88 -3.73
N ALA A 52 18.00 -37.86 -2.97
CA ALA A 52 18.83 -38.89 -2.34
C ALA A 52 19.47 -39.87 -3.35
N TRP A 53 18.98 -39.90 -4.59
CA TRP A 53 19.32 -40.89 -5.63
C TRP A 53 19.97 -40.27 -6.88
N GLN A 54 20.53 -39.06 -6.77
CA GLN A 54 20.99 -38.13 -7.84
C GLN A 54 21.91 -38.70 -8.96
N HIS A 55 22.32 -39.96 -8.93
CA HIS A 55 23.18 -40.59 -9.94
C HIS A 55 22.56 -41.82 -10.64
N GLN A 56 21.27 -42.12 -10.44
CA GLN A 56 20.68 -43.39 -10.90
C GLN A 56 19.31 -43.27 -11.60
N SER A 57 19.13 -42.27 -12.47
CA SER A 57 17.91 -42.06 -13.30
C SER A 57 17.52 -43.21 -14.25
N SER A 58 18.22 -44.35 -14.19
CA SER A 58 17.91 -45.53 -15.00
C SER A 58 16.76 -46.36 -14.41
N HIS A 59 16.59 -46.41 -13.08
CA HIS A 59 15.66 -47.34 -12.45
C HIS A 59 14.18 -47.02 -12.67
N VAL A 60 13.80 -45.75 -12.70
CA VAL A 60 12.43 -45.32 -13.00
C VAL A 60 12.08 -45.64 -14.46
N ASN A 61 13.01 -45.37 -15.39
CA ASN A 61 12.84 -45.67 -16.81
C ASN A 61 12.67 -47.18 -17.10
N PHE A 62 13.31 -48.06 -16.33
CA PHE A 62 13.12 -49.51 -16.46
C PHE A 62 11.72 -49.99 -16.07
N ASN A 63 11.05 -49.29 -15.14
CA ASN A 63 9.70 -49.61 -14.71
C ASN A 63 8.64 -48.79 -15.46
N MET A 64 9.00 -47.98 -16.46
CA MET A 64 8.04 -47.19 -17.23
C MET A 64 7.90 -47.69 -18.67
N THR A 65 6.69 -47.57 -19.19
CA THR A 65 6.40 -47.70 -20.62
C THR A 65 5.84 -46.37 -21.09
N LEU A 66 6.52 -45.78 -22.08
CA LEU A 66 6.07 -44.58 -22.76
C LEU A 66 5.27 -44.99 -24.00
N SER A 67 4.06 -44.46 -24.14
CA SER A 67 3.25 -44.57 -25.33
C SER A 67 2.92 -43.17 -25.83
N GLU A 68 3.30 -42.87 -27.06
CA GLU A 68 2.87 -41.67 -27.76
C GLU A 68 1.56 -41.95 -28.47
N LYS A 69 0.57 -41.07 -28.27
CA LYS A 69 -0.67 -41.09 -29.04
C LYS A 69 -0.86 -39.72 -29.68
N ALA A 70 -1.07 -39.72 -31.00
CA ALA A 70 -1.59 -38.56 -31.70
C ALA A 70 -3.03 -38.34 -31.23
N GLN A 71 -3.32 -37.17 -30.68
CA GLN A 71 -4.66 -36.77 -30.26
C GLN A 71 -5.18 -35.74 -31.26
N GLY A 72 -6.39 -35.97 -31.78
CA GLY A 72 -7.14 -34.94 -32.49
C GLY A 72 -7.57 -33.84 -31.51
N HIS A 73 -7.78 -32.63 -32.04
CA HIS A 73 -8.34 -31.51 -31.28
C HIS A 73 -9.60 -31.92 -30.49
N GLY A 74 -9.63 -31.58 -29.18
CA GLY A 74 -10.79 -31.80 -28.32
C GLY A 74 -10.76 -33.05 -27.44
N THR A 75 -9.60 -33.65 -27.16
CA THR A 75 -9.52 -34.81 -26.26
C THR A 75 -9.54 -34.38 -24.79
N THR A 76 -10.61 -34.71 -24.06
CA THR A 76 -10.73 -34.48 -22.61
C THR A 76 -9.95 -35.53 -21.81
N VAL A 77 -9.08 -35.11 -20.91
CA VAL A 77 -8.37 -36.02 -19.99
C VAL A 77 -9.23 -36.23 -18.74
N ILE A 78 -9.90 -37.38 -18.67
CA ILE A 78 -10.73 -37.74 -17.51
C ILE A 78 -9.86 -38.40 -16.44
N VAL A 79 -9.78 -37.80 -15.25
CA VAL A 79 -9.13 -38.41 -14.08
C VAL A 79 -10.12 -39.39 -13.43
N THR A 80 -9.92 -40.69 -13.64
CA THR A 80 -10.87 -41.75 -13.24
C THR A 80 -10.89 -42.07 -11.74
N ASN A 81 -9.93 -41.58 -10.96
CA ASN A 81 -9.85 -41.73 -9.51
C ASN A 81 -9.30 -40.44 -8.86
N PRO A 82 -10.09 -39.35 -8.78
CA PRO A 82 -9.69 -38.19 -8.00
C PRO A 82 -9.60 -38.56 -6.52
N ARG A 83 -8.85 -37.76 -5.74
CA ARG A 83 -8.73 -37.99 -4.30
C ARG A 83 -10.11 -37.96 -3.64
N ALA A 84 -10.41 -38.95 -2.78
CA ALA A 84 -11.72 -39.09 -2.12
C ALA A 84 -12.11 -37.88 -1.25
N SER A 85 -11.11 -37.18 -0.71
CA SER A 85 -11.27 -35.87 -0.07
C SER A 85 -10.41 -34.87 -0.82
N PRO A 86 -10.98 -33.82 -1.43
CA PRO A 86 -10.22 -32.74 -2.04
C PRO A 86 -9.19 -32.23 -1.04
N MET A 87 -7.98 -31.92 -1.52
CA MET A 87 -7.03 -31.23 -0.64
C MET A 87 -7.66 -29.93 -0.17
N GLN A 88 -7.48 -29.60 1.11
CA GLN A 88 -7.83 -28.27 1.59
C GLN A 88 -7.15 -27.25 0.66
N ALA A 89 -7.90 -26.23 0.25
CA ALA A 89 -7.36 -25.15 -0.56
C ALA A 89 -6.08 -24.64 0.11
N LEU A 90 -4.96 -24.65 -0.63
CA LEU A 90 -3.64 -24.36 -0.06
C LEU A 90 -3.58 -22.93 0.49
N GLU A 91 -4.37 -22.02 -0.09
CA GLU A 91 -4.65 -20.66 0.39
C GLU A 91 -5.32 -20.65 1.76
N ALA A 92 -6.33 -21.50 1.97
CA ALA A 92 -7.02 -21.63 3.25
C ALA A 92 -6.10 -22.25 4.31
N ARG A 93 -5.19 -23.16 3.92
CA ARG A 93 -4.17 -23.67 4.83
C ARG A 93 -3.18 -22.58 5.22
N TYR A 94 -2.75 -21.76 4.26
CA TYR A 94 -1.90 -20.58 4.52
C TYR A 94 -2.53 -19.65 5.57
N ALA A 95 -3.84 -19.39 5.53
CA ALA A 95 -4.47 -18.53 6.53
C ALA A 95 -4.48 -19.11 7.96
N ASN A 96 -4.48 -20.45 8.11
CA ASN A 96 -4.75 -21.12 9.40
C ASN A 96 -3.52 -21.74 10.07
N ASP A 97 -2.41 -21.92 9.35
CA ASP A 97 -1.23 -22.65 9.83
C ASP A 97 0.01 -21.74 9.76
N ALA A 98 0.50 -21.30 10.94
CA ALA A 98 1.63 -20.38 11.05
C ALA A 98 2.94 -20.99 10.54
N GLU A 99 3.18 -22.28 10.77
CA GLU A 99 4.37 -22.97 10.26
C GLU A 99 4.31 -23.08 8.74
N TYR A 100 3.12 -23.37 8.21
CA TYR A 100 2.91 -23.41 6.76
C TYR A 100 3.07 -22.05 6.09
N ARG A 101 2.69 -20.94 6.76
CA ARG A 101 2.98 -19.59 6.24
C ARG A 101 4.48 -19.34 6.08
N VAL A 102 5.27 -19.65 7.09
CA VAL A 102 6.73 -19.50 7.04
C VAL A 102 7.31 -20.37 5.92
N PHE A 103 6.86 -21.62 5.82
CA PHE A 103 7.28 -22.52 4.75
C PHE A 103 6.95 -21.98 3.36
N VAL A 104 5.71 -21.52 3.13
CA VAL A 104 5.28 -20.94 1.84
C VAL A 104 6.10 -19.71 1.49
N SER A 105 6.34 -18.81 2.46
CA SER A 105 7.19 -17.64 2.26
C SER A 105 8.60 -18.02 1.82
N GLN A 106 9.22 -19.01 2.47
CA GLN A 106 10.56 -19.51 2.11
C GLN A 106 10.59 -20.16 0.72
N GLN A 107 9.60 -21.00 0.39
CA GLN A 107 9.54 -21.67 -0.91
C GLN A 107 9.29 -20.68 -2.04
N LEU A 108 8.41 -19.70 -1.84
CA LEU A 108 8.20 -18.63 -2.83
C LEU A 108 9.47 -17.81 -3.03
N ALA A 109 10.21 -17.47 -1.96
CA ALA A 109 11.50 -16.78 -2.09
C ALA A 109 12.48 -17.57 -2.98
N ALA A 110 12.62 -18.87 -2.75
CA ALA A 110 13.49 -19.74 -3.54
C ALA A 110 13.05 -19.85 -5.01
N ILE A 111 11.73 -19.94 -5.27
CA ILE A 111 11.18 -19.96 -6.62
C ILE A 111 11.45 -18.64 -7.34
N ILE A 112 11.30 -17.50 -6.66
CA ILE A 112 11.53 -16.16 -7.22
C ILE A 112 12.99 -15.98 -7.63
N ASP A 113 13.92 -16.40 -6.77
CA ASP A 113 15.36 -16.31 -7.03
C ASP A 113 15.77 -17.17 -8.24
N THR A 114 15.17 -18.37 -8.37
CA THR A 114 15.53 -19.32 -9.44
C THR A 114 14.82 -18.99 -10.76
N ASN A 115 13.51 -18.72 -10.71
CA ASN A 115 12.67 -18.44 -11.87
C ASN A 115 11.37 -17.70 -11.47
N ALA A 116 11.46 -16.38 -11.37
CA ALA A 116 10.30 -15.52 -11.12
C ALA A 116 9.11 -15.75 -12.09
N SER A 117 9.35 -16.18 -13.33
CA SER A 117 8.26 -16.43 -14.28
C SER A 117 7.38 -17.62 -13.89
N ALA A 118 7.92 -18.57 -13.13
CA ALA A 118 7.16 -19.73 -12.67
C ALA A 118 5.99 -19.34 -11.76
N VAL A 119 6.13 -18.26 -10.98
CA VAL A 119 5.07 -17.77 -10.08
C VAL A 119 3.83 -17.36 -10.87
N ALA A 120 4.01 -16.72 -12.03
CA ALA A 120 2.90 -16.26 -12.86
C ALA A 120 2.28 -17.36 -13.73
N THR A 121 3.06 -18.36 -14.12
CA THR A 121 2.58 -19.43 -15.01
C THR A 121 1.95 -20.60 -14.25
N HIS A 122 2.32 -20.82 -12.98
CA HIS A 122 1.85 -21.97 -12.23
C HIS A 122 0.66 -21.60 -11.32
N PRO A 123 -0.53 -22.21 -11.50
CA PRO A 123 -1.75 -21.83 -10.78
C PRO A 123 -1.62 -21.88 -9.25
N VAL A 124 -0.89 -22.88 -8.72
CA VAL A 124 -0.65 -23.02 -7.27
C VAL A 124 0.28 -21.93 -6.74
N TYR A 125 1.29 -21.52 -7.52
CA TYR A 125 2.22 -20.48 -7.06
C TYR A 125 1.55 -19.12 -7.13
N GLY A 126 0.75 -18.86 -8.17
CA GLY A 126 -0.05 -17.64 -8.28
C GLY A 126 -1.10 -17.49 -7.18
N SER A 127 -1.81 -18.57 -6.83
CA SER A 127 -2.76 -18.54 -5.70
C SER A 127 -2.08 -18.29 -4.36
N LEU A 128 -1.01 -19.02 -4.05
CA LEU A 128 -0.21 -18.80 -2.83
C LEU A 128 0.40 -17.40 -2.80
N TRP A 129 0.90 -16.90 -3.93
CA TRP A 129 1.40 -15.52 -4.04
C TRP A 129 0.31 -14.50 -3.69
N ARG A 130 -0.90 -14.63 -4.24
CA ARG A 130 -2.02 -13.74 -3.88
C ARG A 130 -2.41 -13.87 -2.41
N ALA A 131 -2.37 -15.07 -1.83
CA ALA A 131 -2.59 -15.28 -0.39
C ALA A 131 -1.54 -14.54 0.46
N VAL A 132 -0.26 -14.62 0.08
CA VAL A 132 0.83 -13.85 0.71
C VAL A 132 0.63 -12.34 0.50
N CYS A 133 0.22 -11.91 -0.70
CA CYS A 133 -0.07 -10.50 -0.98
C CYS A 133 -1.23 -9.97 -0.12
N ALA A 134 -2.23 -10.79 0.18
CA ALA A 134 -3.36 -10.46 1.05
C ALA A 134 -2.98 -10.47 2.54
N ASP A 135 -1.98 -11.25 2.95
CA ASP A 135 -1.51 -11.35 4.33
C ASP A 135 -0.60 -10.18 4.73
N ARG A 136 -1.23 -9.03 4.98
CA ARG A 136 -0.54 -7.78 5.35
C ARG A 136 0.04 -7.78 6.77
N ALA A 137 -0.19 -8.82 7.57
CA ALA A 137 0.37 -8.95 8.92
C ALA A 137 1.67 -9.75 8.95
N ASN A 138 2.08 -10.34 7.82
CA ASN A 138 3.31 -11.12 7.72
C ASN A 138 4.49 -10.21 7.36
N ASP A 139 5.46 -10.06 8.26
CA ASP A 139 6.67 -9.26 8.03
C ASP A 139 7.48 -9.75 6.82
N ALA A 140 7.47 -11.06 6.53
CA ALA A 140 8.18 -11.64 5.39
C ALA A 140 7.56 -11.27 4.03
N ARG A 141 6.33 -10.73 4.01
CA ARG A 141 5.65 -10.31 2.79
C ARG A 141 6.44 -9.20 2.08
N ASP A 142 6.88 -8.21 2.83
CA ASP A 142 7.47 -7.00 2.25
C ASP A 142 8.81 -7.31 1.56
N ASP A 143 9.61 -8.19 2.17
CA ASP A 143 10.84 -8.72 1.59
C ASP A 143 10.57 -9.56 0.33
N LEU A 144 9.55 -10.42 0.35
CA LEU A 144 9.14 -11.21 -0.81
C LEU A 144 8.68 -10.35 -1.98
N VAL A 145 7.88 -9.32 -1.71
CA VAL A 145 7.39 -8.39 -2.73
C VAL A 145 8.55 -7.61 -3.35
N MET A 146 9.48 -7.14 -2.53
CA MET A 146 10.69 -6.48 -3.01
C MET A 146 11.56 -7.43 -3.84
N ALA A 147 11.81 -8.65 -3.36
CA ALA A 147 12.59 -9.66 -4.08
C ALA A 147 11.96 -10.00 -5.43
N PHE A 148 10.63 -10.12 -5.49
CA PHE A 148 9.93 -10.38 -6.74
C PHE A 148 10.03 -9.20 -7.70
N GLY A 149 9.81 -7.96 -7.23
CA GLY A 149 9.98 -6.76 -8.06
C GLY A 149 11.37 -6.68 -8.68
N GLN A 150 12.41 -6.89 -7.86
CA GLN A 150 13.80 -6.94 -8.34
C GLN A 150 14.04 -8.07 -9.35
N ALA A 151 13.50 -9.27 -9.12
CA ALA A 151 13.63 -10.39 -10.04
C ALA A 151 12.94 -10.11 -11.38
N VAL A 152 11.80 -9.40 -11.38
CA VAL A 152 11.11 -8.95 -12.59
C VAL A 152 11.95 -7.92 -13.35
N ASP A 153 12.55 -6.95 -12.66
CA ASP A 153 13.38 -5.93 -13.31
C ASP A 153 14.67 -6.51 -13.93
N ARG A 154 15.21 -7.60 -13.38
CA ARG A 154 16.35 -8.34 -13.94
C ARG A 154 16.02 -9.12 -15.23
N ILE A 155 14.75 -9.24 -15.62
CA ILE A 155 14.36 -9.94 -16.85
C ILE A 155 14.86 -9.14 -18.07
N THR A 156 15.74 -9.76 -18.87
CA THR A 156 16.35 -9.15 -20.06
C THR A 156 15.37 -8.87 -21.19
N SER A 157 14.34 -9.71 -21.34
CA SER A 157 13.33 -9.56 -22.39
C SER A 157 12.26 -8.53 -22.00
N GLU A 158 12.19 -7.42 -22.74
CA GLU A 158 11.20 -6.36 -22.54
C GLU A 158 9.76 -6.88 -22.51
N THR A 159 9.40 -7.72 -23.49
CA THR A 159 8.04 -8.25 -23.62
C THR A 159 7.67 -9.13 -22.42
N ARG A 160 8.61 -9.98 -21.96
CA ARG A 160 8.39 -10.84 -20.79
C ARG A 160 8.34 -10.01 -19.51
N ARG A 161 9.21 -9.02 -19.36
CA ARG A 161 9.21 -8.10 -18.22
C ARG A 161 7.90 -7.33 -18.12
N ARG A 162 7.41 -6.75 -19.23
CA ARG A 162 6.12 -6.05 -19.26
C ARG A 162 4.97 -6.97 -18.87
N LYS A 163 4.87 -8.16 -19.49
CA LYS A 163 3.85 -9.16 -19.12
C LYS A 163 3.89 -9.52 -17.64
N MET A 164 5.09 -9.61 -17.06
CA MET A 164 5.25 -9.92 -15.64
C MET A 164 4.85 -8.76 -14.74
N LYS A 165 5.15 -7.51 -15.12
CA LYS A 165 4.67 -6.30 -14.43
C LYS A 165 3.14 -6.21 -14.47
N ASP A 166 2.54 -6.49 -15.63
CA ASP A 166 1.08 -6.52 -15.78
C ASP A 166 0.45 -7.61 -14.88
N TRP A 167 1.03 -8.82 -14.86
CA TRP A 167 0.57 -9.91 -14.00
C TRP A 167 0.73 -9.59 -12.50
N LEU A 168 1.84 -8.95 -12.12
CA LEU A 168 2.06 -8.51 -10.75
C LEU A 168 0.99 -7.50 -10.34
N ALA A 169 0.69 -6.51 -11.20
CA ALA A 169 -0.36 -5.55 -10.96
C ALA A 169 -1.74 -6.22 -10.81
N GLN A 170 -2.05 -7.24 -11.62
CA GLN A 170 -3.27 -8.05 -11.51
C GLN A 170 -3.33 -8.90 -10.24
N SER A 171 -2.19 -9.35 -9.72
CA SER A 171 -2.15 -10.11 -8.46
C SER A 171 -2.46 -9.25 -7.23
N TYR A 172 -2.44 -7.93 -7.40
CA TYR A 172 -2.92 -6.94 -6.43
C TYR A 172 -4.33 -6.41 -6.74
N ASP A 173 -5.03 -6.98 -7.72
CA ASP A 173 -6.40 -6.60 -8.03
C ASP A 173 -7.38 -7.41 -7.16
N PHE A 174 -7.86 -6.77 -6.10
CA PHE A 174 -8.84 -7.34 -5.19
C PHE A 174 -10.30 -6.98 -5.57
N SER A 175 -10.57 -6.58 -6.82
CA SER A 175 -11.89 -6.04 -7.19
C SER A 175 -13.05 -6.99 -6.88
N ALA A 176 -12.91 -8.27 -7.24
CA ALA A 176 -13.94 -9.28 -6.97
C ALA A 176 -14.17 -9.46 -5.46
N VAL A 177 -13.09 -9.59 -4.68
CA VAL A 177 -13.16 -9.73 -3.21
C VAL A 177 -13.84 -8.52 -2.56
N ILE A 178 -13.57 -7.31 -3.07
CA ILE A 178 -14.17 -6.07 -2.58
C ILE A 178 -15.66 -6.01 -2.93
N GLN A 179 -16.02 -6.40 -4.16
CA GLN A 179 -17.41 -6.44 -4.59
C GLN A 179 -18.22 -7.46 -3.80
N ASP A 180 -17.68 -8.65 -3.54
CA ASP A 180 -18.31 -9.67 -2.70
C ASP A 180 -18.53 -9.15 -1.27
N ALA A 181 -17.50 -8.53 -0.67
CA ALA A 181 -17.60 -7.96 0.68
C ALA A 181 -18.66 -6.85 0.81
N ILE A 182 -18.88 -6.07 -0.26
CA ILE A 182 -19.94 -5.04 -0.32
C ILE A 182 -21.30 -5.67 -0.64
N GLY A 183 -21.33 -6.72 -1.48
CA GLY A 183 -22.52 -7.46 -1.85
C GLY A 183 -23.20 -8.16 -0.67
N ASP A 184 -22.39 -8.67 0.26
CA ASP A 184 -22.83 -9.32 1.50
C ASP A 184 -23.48 -8.37 2.51
N MET A 185 -23.39 -7.04 2.31
CA MET A 185 -23.99 -6.04 3.19
C MET A 185 -25.50 -5.89 2.96
N THR A 186 -26.25 -5.63 4.02
CA THR A 186 -27.69 -5.34 3.96
C THR A 186 -27.95 -4.00 3.28
N GLU A 187 -29.14 -3.81 2.71
CA GLU A 187 -29.47 -2.60 1.94
C GLU A 187 -29.36 -1.30 2.75
N ASP A 188 -29.68 -1.36 4.05
CA ASP A 188 -29.58 -0.24 4.98
C ASP A 188 -28.13 0.15 5.31
N GLU A 189 -27.17 -0.76 5.13
CA GLU A 189 -25.76 -0.50 5.39
C GLU A 189 -24.99 -0.03 4.14
N ARG A 190 -25.60 -0.09 2.96
CA ARG A 190 -25.01 0.39 1.70
C ARG A 190 -24.93 1.91 1.62
N TYR A 191 -25.68 2.61 2.45
CA TYR A 191 -25.69 4.06 2.56
C TYR A 191 -25.50 4.50 4.03
N PRO A 192 -24.85 5.65 4.29
CA PRO A 192 -24.22 6.54 3.32
C PRO A 192 -22.97 5.92 2.68
N CYS A 193 -22.64 6.33 1.45
CA CYS A 193 -21.46 5.85 0.73
C CYS A 193 -20.68 6.97 0.05
N VAL A 194 -19.45 6.66 -0.31
CA VAL A 194 -18.57 7.54 -1.08
C VAL A 194 -18.28 6.93 -2.43
N LEU A 195 -18.28 7.76 -3.46
CA LEU A 195 -17.89 7.39 -4.82
C LEU A 195 -17.00 8.46 -5.43
N PHE A 196 -16.18 8.04 -6.39
CA PHE A 196 -15.42 8.94 -7.25
C PHE A 196 -16.05 8.87 -8.64
N ASP A 197 -16.52 10.01 -9.15
CA ASP A 197 -17.26 10.07 -10.40
C ASP A 197 -16.30 10.17 -11.59
N PRO A 198 -16.12 9.10 -12.39
CA PRO A 198 -15.15 9.11 -13.49
C PRO A 198 -15.62 9.97 -14.68
N THR A 199 -16.88 10.41 -14.67
CA THR A 199 -17.47 11.20 -15.77
C THR A 199 -17.20 12.69 -15.62
N GLU A 200 -16.72 13.14 -14.46
CA GLU A 200 -16.35 14.53 -14.24
C GLU A 200 -14.96 14.83 -14.82
N ASN A 201 -14.86 15.97 -15.49
CA ASN A 201 -13.61 16.38 -16.13
C ASN A 201 -12.72 17.13 -15.12
N PHE A 202 -11.76 16.42 -14.53
CA PHE A 202 -10.86 16.97 -13.49
C PHE A 202 -9.65 17.74 -14.05
N THR A 203 -9.60 18.01 -15.35
CA THR A 203 -8.49 18.70 -16.05
C THR A 203 -8.27 20.15 -15.58
N ALA A 204 -9.27 20.80 -15.01
CA ALA A 204 -9.19 22.20 -14.55
C ALA A 204 -8.29 22.42 -13.32
N VAL A 205 -7.81 21.36 -12.65
CA VAL A 205 -6.93 21.45 -11.47
C VAL A 205 -5.45 21.13 -11.81
N ALA A 206 -5.07 21.35 -13.07
CA ALA A 206 -3.67 21.34 -13.50
C ALA A 206 -2.87 22.38 -12.69
N THR A 207 -1.72 21.96 -12.17
CA THR A 207 -0.94 22.71 -11.19
C THR A 207 -0.39 24.02 -11.74
N ALA A 208 -0.81 25.15 -11.16
CA ALA A 208 0.09 26.28 -11.03
C ALA A 208 1.25 25.85 -10.10
N GLY A 209 2.42 25.56 -10.69
CA GLY A 209 3.69 25.39 -9.94
C GLY A 209 4.11 23.97 -9.51
N GLY A 210 3.61 22.90 -10.15
CA GLY A 210 4.10 21.53 -9.92
C GLY A 210 4.90 21.02 -11.13
N THR A 211 5.97 20.25 -10.89
CA THR A 211 6.78 19.60 -11.95
C THR A 211 6.10 18.38 -12.57
N ASP A 212 4.97 17.92 -12.01
CA ASP A 212 4.21 16.76 -12.48
C ASP A 212 2.90 17.21 -13.17
N ASN A 213 2.91 17.19 -14.50
CA ASN A 213 1.78 17.58 -15.36
C ASN A 213 0.71 16.49 -15.54
N ARG A 214 0.80 15.37 -14.80
CA ARG A 214 -0.17 14.27 -14.88
C ARG A 214 -1.53 14.66 -14.29
N GLN A 215 -2.60 14.06 -14.81
CA GLN A 215 -3.94 14.31 -14.29
C GLN A 215 -4.07 13.79 -12.85
N VAL A 216 -5.02 14.37 -12.11
CA VAL A 216 -5.36 13.96 -10.73
C VAL A 216 -5.77 12.48 -10.69
N THR A 217 -6.34 11.96 -11.77
CA THR A 217 -6.80 10.58 -11.97
C THR A 217 -5.72 9.61 -12.45
N ASP A 218 -4.56 10.08 -12.93
CA ASP A 218 -3.48 9.22 -13.45
C ASP A 218 -2.65 8.57 -12.33
N LEU A 219 -3.30 8.13 -11.25
CA LEU A 219 -2.64 7.45 -10.13
C LEU A 219 -2.53 5.96 -10.46
N THR A 220 -1.32 5.40 -10.32
CA THR A 220 -1.13 3.96 -10.50
C THR A 220 -1.37 3.21 -9.19
N ARG A 221 -1.72 1.92 -9.27
CA ARG A 221 -1.86 1.06 -8.07
C ARG A 221 -0.58 1.04 -7.23
N GLU A 222 0.59 1.05 -7.87
CA GLU A 222 1.89 1.10 -7.21
C GLU A 222 2.04 2.39 -6.38
N GLU A 223 1.74 3.56 -6.96
CA GLU A 223 1.76 4.85 -6.26
C GLU A 223 0.82 4.87 -5.04
N LEU A 224 -0.35 4.23 -5.16
CA LEU A 224 -1.32 4.14 -4.06
C LEU A 224 -0.86 3.20 -2.94
N LEU A 225 -0.18 2.10 -3.28
CA LEU A 225 0.33 1.15 -2.28
C LEU A 225 1.56 1.70 -1.54
N ASP A 226 2.32 2.61 -2.17
CA ASP A 226 3.53 3.19 -1.59
C ASP A 226 3.28 4.33 -0.58
N ILE A 227 2.03 4.81 -0.44
CA ILE A 227 1.68 5.89 0.50
C ILE A 227 2.21 5.62 1.91
N GLY A 228 2.08 4.38 2.39
CA GLY A 228 2.50 4.01 3.73
C GLY A 228 4.02 3.96 3.94
N ARG A 229 4.81 3.92 2.86
CA ARG A 229 6.27 3.83 2.91
C ARG A 229 6.94 5.17 2.60
N SER A 230 6.49 5.85 1.54
CA SER A 230 7.15 7.05 1.04
C SER A 230 6.53 8.34 1.59
N CYS A 231 5.21 8.36 1.86
CA CYS A 231 4.44 9.60 2.08
C CYS A 231 4.90 10.75 1.16
N ASP A 232 5.09 10.45 -0.13
CA ASP A 232 5.62 11.41 -1.09
C ASP A 232 4.70 12.66 -1.14
N PRO A 233 5.22 13.88 -0.92
CA PRO A 233 4.41 15.10 -0.92
C PRO A 233 3.66 15.36 -2.24
N SER A 234 4.18 14.90 -3.37
CA SER A 234 3.52 15.01 -4.68
C SER A 234 2.32 14.07 -4.78
N ILE A 235 2.48 12.81 -4.34
CA ILE A 235 1.41 11.81 -4.30
C ILE A 235 0.33 12.22 -3.31
N LEU A 236 0.70 12.63 -2.09
CA LEU A 236 -0.24 13.11 -1.07
C LEU A 236 -1.04 14.34 -1.54
N ARG A 237 -0.43 15.22 -2.33
CA ARG A 237 -1.11 16.38 -2.91
C ARG A 237 -2.15 15.96 -3.94
N ARG A 238 -1.80 15.05 -4.85
CA ARG A 238 -2.72 14.51 -5.86
C ARG A 238 -3.87 13.76 -5.19
N LEU A 239 -3.55 12.90 -4.23
CA LEU A 239 -4.54 12.13 -3.49
C LEU A 239 -5.47 13.03 -2.67
N GLY A 240 -4.95 14.07 -2.05
CA GLY A 240 -5.78 15.05 -1.35
C GLY A 240 -6.76 15.78 -2.27
N LYS A 241 -6.42 16.00 -3.55
CA LYS A 241 -7.36 16.52 -4.56
C LYS A 241 -8.43 15.47 -4.91
N VAL A 242 -8.04 14.22 -5.12
CA VAL A 242 -8.97 13.10 -5.36
C VAL A 242 -9.99 13.00 -4.23
N LEU A 243 -9.53 12.97 -2.97
CA LEU A 243 -10.41 12.88 -1.81
C LEU A 243 -11.37 14.06 -1.72
N ALA A 244 -10.93 15.28 -2.03
CA ALA A 244 -11.78 16.47 -2.02
C ALA A 244 -12.84 16.47 -3.14
N GLN A 245 -12.63 15.68 -4.21
CA GLN A 245 -13.54 15.54 -5.34
C GLN A 245 -14.48 14.33 -5.20
N MET A 246 -14.32 13.52 -4.15
CA MET A 246 -15.22 12.40 -3.89
C MET A 246 -16.61 12.91 -3.52
N LYS A 247 -17.64 12.24 -4.05
CA LYS A 247 -19.04 12.54 -3.77
C LYS A 247 -19.52 11.71 -2.59
N TYR A 248 -20.10 12.38 -1.62
CA TYR A 248 -20.81 11.76 -0.51
C TYR A 248 -22.29 11.60 -0.89
N VAL A 249 -22.80 10.38 -0.75
CA VAL A 249 -24.19 10.05 -1.07
C VAL A 249 -24.85 9.54 0.21
N ALA A 250 -25.79 10.32 0.75
CA ALA A 250 -26.44 10.01 2.01
C ALA A 250 -27.49 8.89 1.84
N THR A 251 -28.26 8.94 0.76
CA THR A 251 -29.30 7.97 0.42
C THR A 251 -29.25 7.63 -1.07
N GLU A 252 -29.92 6.55 -1.48
CA GLU A 252 -29.99 6.16 -2.90
C GLU A 252 -30.59 7.27 -3.79
N ALA A 253 -31.49 8.10 -3.25
CA ALA A 253 -32.10 9.22 -3.98
C ALA A 253 -31.08 10.33 -4.32
N ASP A 254 -30.02 10.47 -3.52
CA ASP A 254 -28.96 11.47 -3.69
C ASP A 254 -27.94 11.06 -4.77
N LEU A 255 -28.10 9.88 -5.39
CA LEU A 255 -27.21 9.43 -6.45
C LEU A 255 -27.39 10.31 -7.71
N PRO A 256 -26.31 10.84 -8.31
CA PRO A 256 -26.40 11.63 -9.52
C PRO A 256 -27.11 10.89 -10.66
N ALA A 257 -28.03 11.57 -11.36
CA ALA A 257 -28.89 10.95 -12.37
C ALA A 257 -28.10 10.24 -13.49
N HIS A 258 -26.97 10.81 -13.93
CA HIS A 258 -26.10 10.20 -14.94
C HIS A 258 -25.41 8.91 -14.48
N LEU A 259 -25.32 8.67 -13.17
CA LEU A 259 -24.81 7.43 -12.58
C LEU A 259 -25.91 6.40 -12.29
N ARG A 260 -27.18 6.82 -12.22
CA ARG A 260 -28.34 5.92 -12.09
C ARG A 260 -28.74 5.32 -13.44
N ASP A 261 -28.79 6.17 -14.46
CA ASP A 261 -29.39 5.86 -15.76
C ASP A 261 -28.34 5.70 -16.88
N GLY A 262 -27.05 5.82 -16.52
CA GLY A 262 -25.92 5.80 -17.45
C GLY A 262 -25.58 4.41 -18.00
N PRO A 263 -25.06 4.32 -19.24
CA PRO A 263 -24.71 3.04 -19.85
C PRO A 263 -23.46 2.43 -19.20
N GLY A 264 -23.66 1.37 -18.42
CA GLY A 264 -22.72 0.24 -18.34
C GLY A 264 -21.43 0.37 -17.52
N VAL A 265 -21.13 1.50 -16.87
CA VAL A 265 -19.99 1.58 -15.94
C VAL A 265 -20.52 1.51 -14.51
N ALA A 266 -20.42 0.33 -13.88
CA ALA A 266 -20.69 0.18 -12.45
C ALA A 266 -19.63 0.96 -11.67
N VAL A 267 -19.94 2.22 -11.32
CA VAL A 267 -19.06 3.06 -10.52
C VAL A 267 -18.94 2.45 -9.12
N PRO A 268 -17.72 2.13 -8.65
CA PRO A 268 -17.54 1.55 -7.33
C PRO A 268 -18.01 2.50 -6.23
N ARG A 269 -18.78 1.96 -5.27
CA ARG A 269 -19.33 2.69 -4.12
C ARG A 269 -18.81 2.05 -2.85
N ILE A 270 -18.24 2.85 -1.97
CA ILE A 270 -17.69 2.38 -0.70
C ILE A 270 -18.58 2.87 0.45
N PRO A 271 -19.38 2.00 1.08
CA PRO A 271 -20.24 2.39 2.20
C PRO A 271 -19.45 2.78 3.44
N LEU A 272 -19.87 3.82 4.14
CA LEU A 272 -19.24 4.25 5.41
C LEU A 272 -19.42 3.20 6.52
N ALA A 273 -20.43 2.32 6.43
CA ALA A 273 -20.60 1.23 7.40
C ALA A 273 -19.38 0.29 7.47
N LEU A 274 -18.57 0.21 6.42
CA LEU A 274 -17.30 -0.54 6.44
C LEU A 274 -16.29 -0.01 7.48
N ALA A 275 -16.49 1.20 8.01
CA ALA A 275 -15.65 1.76 9.06
C ALA A 275 -15.93 1.13 10.44
N LYS A 276 -17.10 0.51 10.61
CA LYS A 276 -17.50 -0.05 11.89
C LYS A 276 -16.67 -1.30 12.23
N PRO A 277 -16.53 -1.65 13.53
CA PRO A 277 -15.81 -2.86 13.95
C PRO A 277 -16.36 -4.16 13.36
N GLU A 278 -17.67 -4.25 13.11
CA GLU A 278 -18.34 -5.43 12.54
C GLU A 278 -17.79 -5.80 11.16
N HIS A 279 -17.40 -4.80 10.37
CA HIS A 279 -16.77 -4.96 9.05
C HIS A 279 -15.24 -4.84 9.11
N LYS A 280 -14.63 -5.11 10.26
CA LYS A 280 -13.18 -5.12 10.48
C LYS A 280 -12.49 -3.78 10.15
N ARG A 281 -13.22 -2.66 10.24
CA ARG A 281 -12.72 -1.29 9.94
C ARG A 281 -12.01 -1.25 8.58
N SER A 282 -12.70 -1.74 7.56
CA SER A 282 -12.14 -1.92 6.22
C SER A 282 -12.36 -0.71 5.31
N PHE A 283 -13.15 0.29 5.72
CA PHE A 283 -13.44 1.48 4.90
C PHE A 283 -12.19 2.11 4.29
N TRP A 284 -11.23 2.56 5.11
CA TRP A 284 -10.01 3.22 4.61
C TRP A 284 -9.08 2.27 3.84
N LYS A 285 -9.19 0.96 4.09
CA LYS A 285 -8.45 -0.06 3.36
C LYS A 285 -8.98 -0.21 1.93
N LEU A 286 -10.27 -0.01 1.73
CA LEU A 286 -10.97 -0.22 0.47
C LEU A 286 -11.29 1.08 -0.29
N LEU A 287 -11.18 2.25 0.35
CA LEU A 287 -11.57 3.53 -0.24
C LEU A 287 -10.93 3.78 -1.62
N LEU A 288 -9.66 3.42 -1.80
CA LEU A 288 -8.95 3.67 -3.05
C LEU A 288 -9.38 2.77 -4.21
N HIS A 289 -10.22 1.76 -3.96
CA HIS A 289 -10.91 1.00 -4.99
C HIS A 289 -11.78 1.88 -5.90
N THR A 290 -12.25 3.05 -5.42
CA THR A 290 -13.01 4.00 -6.24
C THR A 290 -12.14 4.72 -7.27
N VAL A 291 -10.83 4.77 -7.07
CA VAL A 291 -9.88 5.47 -7.94
C VAL A 291 -9.24 4.46 -8.90
N VAL A 292 -8.64 3.42 -8.34
CA VAL A 292 -8.06 2.31 -9.08
C VAL A 292 -8.70 1.03 -8.58
N PRO A 293 -9.56 0.37 -9.39
CA PRO A 293 -10.22 -0.87 -9.01
C PRO A 293 -9.24 -1.90 -8.46
N GLY A 294 -9.70 -2.64 -7.47
CA GLY A 294 -8.93 -3.68 -6.76
C GLY A 294 -7.89 -3.18 -5.77
N THR A 295 -7.70 -1.88 -5.61
CA THR A 295 -6.72 -1.36 -4.65
C THR A 295 -7.19 -1.60 -3.22
N GLN A 296 -6.37 -2.33 -2.46
CA GLN A 296 -6.56 -2.58 -1.04
C GLN A 296 -5.30 -2.20 -0.25
N LEU A 297 -5.46 -1.26 0.70
CA LEU A 297 -4.38 -0.80 1.57
C LEU A 297 -4.21 -1.71 2.78
N SER A 298 -2.98 -1.76 3.31
CA SER A 298 -2.73 -2.26 4.67
C SER A 298 -3.15 -1.22 5.72
N THR A 299 -3.20 -1.63 6.98
CA THR A 299 -3.75 -0.83 8.09
C THR A 299 -3.05 0.53 8.25
N ARG A 300 -1.72 0.58 8.15
CA ARG A 300 -0.96 1.84 8.30
C ARG A 300 -1.20 2.85 7.16
N PRO A 301 -1.06 2.50 5.87
CA PRO A 301 -1.44 3.40 4.79
C PRO A 301 -2.91 3.83 4.85
N ALA A 302 -3.81 2.96 5.30
CA ALA A 302 -5.21 3.29 5.52
C ALA A 302 -5.38 4.37 6.60
N ALA A 303 -4.67 4.26 7.73
CA ALA A 303 -4.66 5.29 8.77
C ALA A 303 -4.03 6.61 8.28
N LEU A 304 -2.94 6.55 7.49
CA LEU A 304 -2.35 7.75 6.87
C LEU A 304 -3.31 8.43 5.88
N LEU A 305 -4.12 7.65 5.15
CA LEU A 305 -5.16 8.17 4.28
C LEU A 305 -6.26 8.89 5.09
N ALA A 306 -6.64 8.33 6.24
CA ALA A 306 -7.57 8.96 7.17
C ALA A 306 -7.01 10.30 7.70
N ALA A 307 -5.73 10.33 8.10
CA ALA A 307 -5.04 11.57 8.49
C ALA A 307 -5.05 12.62 7.38
N LEU A 308 -4.85 12.20 6.12
CA LEU A 308 -4.92 13.09 4.96
C LEU A 308 -6.31 13.67 4.77
N ALA A 309 -7.37 12.88 4.94
CA ALA A 309 -8.74 13.36 4.86
C ALA A 309 -9.06 14.41 5.94
N LEU A 310 -8.54 14.21 7.17
CA LEU A 310 -8.65 15.20 8.25
C LEU A 310 -7.93 16.50 7.90
N ARG A 311 -6.67 16.41 7.45
CA ARG A 311 -5.88 17.57 7.02
C ARG A 311 -6.54 18.35 5.87
N LYS A 312 -7.27 17.67 4.99
CA LYS A 312 -8.04 18.29 3.90
C LYS A 312 -9.40 18.83 4.33
N GLY A 313 -9.82 18.60 5.57
CA GLY A 313 -11.06 19.13 6.11
C GLY A 313 -12.31 18.51 5.51
N ILE A 314 -12.24 17.26 5.03
CA ILE A 314 -13.37 16.61 4.33
C ILE A 314 -14.46 16.24 5.34
N LEU A 315 -15.47 17.10 5.47
CA LEU A 315 -16.52 17.00 6.49
C LEU A 315 -17.23 15.64 6.55
N PRO A 316 -17.70 15.05 5.42
CA PRO A 316 -18.46 13.80 5.49
C PRO A 316 -17.62 12.59 5.96
N LEU A 317 -16.31 12.64 5.78
CA LEU A 317 -15.39 11.56 6.17
C LEU A 317 -14.78 11.76 7.55
N ARG A 318 -14.98 12.93 8.18
CA ARG A 318 -14.29 13.33 9.40
C ARG A 318 -14.50 12.36 10.56
N ALA A 319 -15.75 11.97 10.83
CA ALA A 319 -16.06 11.05 11.93
C ALA A 319 -15.44 9.66 11.73
N VAL A 320 -15.46 9.16 10.49
CA VAL A 320 -14.87 7.86 10.12
C VAL A 320 -13.33 7.94 10.14
N ALA A 321 -12.76 9.10 9.82
CA ALA A 321 -11.32 9.32 9.92
C ALA A 321 -10.84 9.38 11.37
N ASP A 322 -11.56 10.10 12.24
CA ASP A 322 -11.26 10.17 13.67
C ASP A 322 -11.29 8.78 14.31
N GLN A 323 -12.28 7.94 13.96
CA GLN A 323 -12.38 6.57 14.45
C GLN A 323 -11.18 5.71 14.05
N GLU A 324 -10.71 5.81 12.81
CA GLU A 324 -9.55 5.07 12.32
C GLU A 324 -8.26 5.53 12.99
N MET A 325 -8.07 6.84 13.11
CA MET A 325 -6.88 7.43 13.74
C MET A 325 -6.77 7.05 15.22
N VAL A 326 -7.88 7.12 15.97
CA VAL A 326 -7.93 6.68 17.37
C VAL A 326 -7.70 5.17 17.49
N ALA A 327 -8.25 4.38 16.56
CA ALA A 327 -8.07 2.93 16.51
C ALA A 327 -6.63 2.47 16.21
N PHE A 328 -5.82 3.35 15.63
CA PHE A 328 -4.43 3.10 15.27
C PHE A 328 -3.42 3.78 16.23
N SER A 329 -3.91 4.49 17.25
CA SER A 329 -3.11 5.30 18.17
C SER A 329 -1.96 4.57 18.89
N ASP A 330 -2.07 3.26 19.10
CA ASP A 330 -1.10 2.41 19.79
C ASP A 330 -0.18 1.62 18.85
N LYS A 331 -0.31 1.84 17.53
CA LYS A 331 0.36 1.05 16.48
C LYS A 331 1.29 1.88 15.62
N TRP A 332 1.44 3.17 15.91
CA TRP A 332 2.27 4.04 15.11
C TRP A 332 3.73 3.66 15.23
N ASN A 333 4.25 3.37 16.42
CA ASN A 333 5.63 2.97 16.60
C ASN A 333 5.73 1.54 17.11
N ASN A 334 6.34 0.65 16.32
CA ASN A 334 6.62 -0.71 16.73
C ASN A 334 8.14 -0.97 16.75
N LEU A 335 8.68 -1.25 17.93
CA LEU A 335 10.11 -1.54 18.13
C LEU A 335 10.56 -2.82 17.42
N THR A 336 9.64 -3.75 17.10
CA THR A 336 9.99 -5.01 16.40
C THR A 336 10.18 -4.82 14.90
N THR A 337 9.55 -3.80 14.32
CA THR A 337 9.57 -3.54 12.88
C THR A 337 10.01 -2.09 12.70
N THR A 338 11.31 -1.87 12.43
CA THR A 338 11.86 -0.52 12.27
C THR A 338 11.14 0.21 11.15
N GLU A 339 10.43 1.27 11.49
CA GLU A 339 9.65 2.03 10.54
C GLU A 339 10.46 3.17 9.92
N ASN A 340 10.41 3.28 8.59
CA ASN A 340 11.00 4.42 7.87
C ASN A 340 10.06 5.65 7.99
N TRP A 341 10.41 6.58 8.87
CA TRP A 341 9.65 7.83 9.03
C TRP A 341 10.12 8.92 8.06
N ASN A 342 9.26 9.31 7.12
CA ASN A 342 9.46 10.52 6.32
C ASN A 342 8.88 11.76 7.05
N LEU A 343 9.51 12.93 6.90
CA LEU A 343 8.98 14.23 7.34
C LEU A 343 7.54 14.44 6.90
N GLY A 344 7.20 14.04 5.66
CA GLY A 344 5.84 14.14 5.15
C GLY A 344 4.81 13.38 6.00
N CYS A 345 5.13 12.14 6.40
CA CYS A 345 4.26 11.37 7.30
C CYS A 345 4.19 12.02 8.68
N LEU A 346 5.33 12.43 9.24
CA LEU A 346 5.40 12.99 10.60
C LEU A 346 4.56 14.28 10.71
N PHE A 347 4.70 15.21 9.77
CA PHE A 347 3.88 16.42 9.75
C PHE A 347 2.40 16.11 9.59
N LEU A 348 2.04 15.16 8.71
CA LEU A 348 0.66 14.77 8.50
C LEU A 348 0.01 14.25 9.80
N LEU A 349 0.71 13.40 10.55
CA LEU A 349 0.22 12.83 11.81
C LEU A 349 0.16 13.86 12.92
N LEU A 350 1.17 14.72 13.04
CA LEU A 350 1.18 15.81 14.04
C LEU A 350 0.08 16.84 13.77
N ASP A 351 -0.19 17.17 12.49
CA ASP A 351 -1.29 18.05 12.11
C ASP A 351 -2.65 17.42 12.44
N ALA A 352 -2.84 16.13 12.14
CA ALA A 352 -4.08 15.41 12.44
C ALA A 352 -4.33 15.31 13.95
N ASP A 353 -3.29 15.05 14.75
CA ASP A 353 -3.38 15.03 16.22
C ASP A 353 -3.73 16.41 16.77
N ARG A 354 -3.07 17.47 16.29
CA ARG A 354 -3.38 18.85 16.70
C ARG A 354 -4.82 19.24 16.38
N ASP A 355 -5.29 18.97 15.16
CA ASP A 355 -6.66 19.25 14.74
C ASP A 355 -7.69 18.51 15.62
N PHE A 356 -7.44 17.23 15.91
CA PHE A 356 -8.31 16.44 16.79
C PHE A 356 -8.37 17.03 18.21
N GLU A 357 -7.22 17.38 18.79
CA GLU A 357 -7.14 17.93 20.15
C GLU A 357 -7.82 19.31 20.26
N VAL A 358 -7.65 20.18 19.27
CA VAL A 358 -8.34 21.48 19.19
C VAL A 358 -9.86 21.27 19.19
N ARG A 359 -10.37 20.40 18.30
CA ARG A 359 -11.80 20.12 18.20
C ARG A 359 -12.38 19.49 19.48
N VAL A 360 -11.58 18.73 20.23
CA VAL A 360 -11.98 18.21 21.55
C VAL A 360 -12.05 19.34 22.58
N SER A 361 -11.07 20.25 22.58
CA SER A 361 -11.02 21.38 23.51
C SER A 361 -12.17 22.38 23.31
N GLU A 362 -12.60 22.56 22.06
CA GLU A 362 -13.74 23.40 21.66
C GLU A 362 -15.09 22.73 21.95
N GLY A 363 -15.09 21.45 22.35
CA GLY A 363 -16.32 20.68 22.59
C GLY A 363 -17.04 20.20 21.32
N THR A 364 -16.44 20.39 20.14
CA THR A 364 -16.96 19.96 18.84
C THR A 364 -17.06 18.43 18.75
N ILE A 365 -16.12 17.72 19.38
CA ILE A 365 -16.13 16.25 19.48
C ILE A 365 -15.89 15.80 20.92
N LYS A 366 -16.61 14.75 21.32
CA LYS A 366 -16.38 14.04 22.58
C LYS A 366 -15.45 12.87 22.33
N ARG A 367 -14.46 12.71 23.20
CA ARG A 367 -13.59 11.53 23.12
C ARG A 367 -14.40 10.26 23.34
N PRO A 368 -14.19 9.20 22.55
CA PRO A 368 -14.83 7.90 22.79
C PRO A 368 -14.48 7.32 24.18
N ARG A 369 -13.25 7.60 24.64
CA ARG A 369 -12.75 7.26 25.97
C ARG A 369 -11.88 8.42 26.49
N PRO A 370 -11.74 8.62 27.81
CA PRO A 370 -10.95 9.74 28.36
C PRO A 370 -9.50 9.78 27.86
N ASP A 371 -8.93 8.60 27.64
CA ASP A 371 -7.57 8.31 27.15
C ASP A 371 -7.48 8.25 25.61
N ALA A 372 -8.60 8.28 24.88
CA ALA A 372 -8.57 8.23 23.42
C ALA A 372 -7.85 9.46 22.86
N ARG A 373 -6.77 9.21 22.13
CA ARG A 373 -5.93 10.19 21.43
C ARG A 373 -5.64 9.69 20.02
N VAL A 374 -5.27 10.58 19.11
CA VAL A 374 -4.78 10.22 17.77
C VAL A 374 -3.33 9.75 17.83
N LEU A 375 -2.50 10.49 18.55
CA LEU A 375 -1.15 10.07 18.95
C LEU A 375 -1.08 9.92 20.47
N CYS A 376 -0.49 8.81 20.93
CA CYS A 376 -0.12 8.68 22.33
C CYS A 376 0.98 9.70 22.70
N ASP A 377 1.14 9.99 23.99
CA ASP A 377 2.09 11.01 24.44
C ASP A 377 3.55 10.66 24.08
N GLU A 378 3.89 9.38 24.06
CA GLU A 378 5.20 8.87 23.68
C GLU A 378 5.47 9.11 22.19
N ASP A 379 4.55 8.69 21.31
CA ASP A 379 4.66 8.90 19.86
C ASP A 379 4.66 10.39 19.50
N ARG A 380 3.82 11.20 20.16
CA ARG A 380 3.78 12.64 19.94
C ARG A 380 5.14 13.29 20.24
N ARG A 381 5.78 12.90 21.33
CA ARG A 381 7.12 13.40 21.69
C ARG A 381 8.16 12.92 20.70
N LEU A 382 8.17 11.63 20.40
CA LEU A 382 9.11 11.03 19.45
C LEU A 382 9.02 11.70 18.08
N PHE A 383 7.81 11.88 17.54
CA PHE A 383 7.61 12.43 16.20
C PHE A 383 8.04 13.89 16.11
N ARG A 384 7.78 14.69 17.16
CA ARG A 384 8.31 16.06 17.26
C ARG A 384 9.84 16.06 17.25
N THR A 385 10.47 15.23 18.08
CA THR A 385 11.93 15.13 18.11
C THR A 385 12.52 14.67 16.78
N LEU A 386 11.88 13.73 16.07
CA LEU A 386 12.32 13.31 14.73
C LEU A 386 12.20 14.41 13.69
N VAL A 387 11.14 15.24 13.77
CA VAL A 387 10.98 16.43 12.92
C VAL A 387 12.09 17.43 13.21
N ASP A 388 12.31 17.76 14.47
CA ASP A 388 13.35 18.72 14.90
C ASP A 388 14.74 18.25 14.44
N TYR A 389 15.05 16.96 14.65
CA TYR A 389 16.31 16.37 14.21
C TYR A 389 16.51 16.45 12.70
N LYS A 390 15.50 16.08 11.90
CA LYS A 390 15.58 16.14 10.43
C LYS A 390 15.65 17.58 9.90
N MET A 391 14.97 18.51 10.55
CA MET A 391 15.07 19.93 10.21
C MET A 391 16.47 20.47 10.52
N LEU A 392 17.06 20.10 11.66
CA LEU A 392 18.45 20.44 11.98
C LEU A 392 19.43 19.85 10.96
N GLU A 393 19.26 18.59 10.57
CA GLU A 393 20.07 17.92 9.54
C GLU A 393 20.02 18.65 8.19
N GLN A 394 18.83 19.07 7.75
CA GLN A 394 18.67 19.84 6.51
C GLN A 394 19.28 21.24 6.61
N ASN A 395 19.20 21.87 7.79
CA ASN A 395 19.70 23.21 8.02
C ASN A 395 21.22 23.26 8.32
N LEU A 396 21.84 22.13 8.67
CA LEU A 396 23.27 22.02 9.00
C LEU A 396 24.21 22.48 7.88
N GLN A 397 23.77 22.40 6.61
CA GLN A 397 24.53 22.85 5.44
C GLN A 397 24.00 24.16 4.84
N THR A 398 23.03 24.81 5.50
CA THR A 398 22.44 26.04 4.97
C THR A 398 23.37 27.23 5.23
N THR A 399 23.96 27.77 4.16
CA THR A 399 24.73 29.01 4.22
C THR A 399 23.78 30.20 4.38
N LEU A 400 23.74 30.80 5.56
CA LEU A 400 23.00 32.04 5.79
C LEU A 400 23.68 33.19 5.04
N GLN A 401 23.03 33.71 4.00
CA GLN A 401 23.44 34.97 3.37
C GLN A 401 22.79 36.13 4.11
N ALA A 402 23.56 36.78 4.98
CA ALA A 402 23.16 38.05 5.57
C ALA A 402 23.14 39.12 4.46
N ARG A 403 21.95 39.62 4.10
CA ARG A 403 21.82 40.83 3.30
C ARG A 403 21.86 42.03 4.24
N LEU A 404 23.04 42.61 4.38
CA LEU A 404 23.17 43.92 5.04
C LEU A 404 22.47 44.97 4.17
N PRO A 405 21.57 45.81 4.71
CA PRO A 405 21.02 46.94 3.98
C PRO A 405 22.17 47.82 3.50
N THR A 406 22.26 48.08 2.20
CA THR A 406 23.21 49.05 1.66
C THR A 406 22.82 50.42 2.19
N CYS A 407 23.64 51.00 3.07
CA CYS A 407 23.47 52.35 3.57
C CYS A 407 23.44 53.32 2.36
N LYS A 408 22.30 54.00 2.17
CA LYS A 408 22.17 55.09 1.20
C LYS A 408 22.55 56.40 1.87
N THR A 409 23.83 56.69 1.99
CA THR A 409 24.32 58.06 2.15
C THR A 409 25.66 58.17 1.44
N GLY A 410 25.83 59.24 0.67
CA GLY A 410 26.98 59.49 -0.21
C GLY A 410 28.28 59.87 0.51
N ASP A 411 28.54 59.31 1.70
CA ASP A 411 29.81 59.45 2.41
C ASP A 411 30.38 58.06 2.67
N ALA A 412 31.22 57.61 1.74
CA ALA A 412 31.86 56.29 1.71
C ALA A 412 32.96 56.10 2.79
N GLY A 413 32.69 56.54 4.04
CA GLY A 413 33.68 56.54 5.12
C GLY A 413 33.20 56.00 6.47
N SER A 414 31.89 55.95 6.78
CA SER A 414 31.43 55.61 8.13
C SER A 414 30.83 54.21 8.28
N CYS A 415 30.27 53.61 7.23
CA CYS A 415 29.65 52.28 7.33
C CYS A 415 30.69 51.20 6.95
N GLY A 416 31.16 50.44 7.95
CA GLY A 416 32.06 49.29 7.76
C GLY A 416 33.49 49.43 8.32
N GLN A 417 33.80 50.47 9.10
CA GLN A 417 35.06 50.51 9.85
C GLN A 417 34.98 49.56 11.07
N ASP A 418 36.02 48.75 11.25
CA ASP A 418 36.22 47.97 12.48
C ASP A 418 36.56 48.92 13.62
N VAL A 419 35.55 49.29 14.40
CA VAL A 419 35.67 50.22 15.54
C VAL A 419 36.19 49.55 16.81
N GLY A 420 36.47 48.25 16.77
CA GLY A 420 36.84 47.46 17.95
C GLY A 420 35.64 47.17 18.85
N TYR A 421 35.69 46.02 19.53
CA TYR A 421 34.57 45.48 20.31
C TYR A 421 34.13 46.43 21.45
N ASP A 422 35.09 47.16 22.00
CA ASP A 422 34.96 48.11 23.10
C ASP A 422 34.27 49.42 22.70
N ARG A 423 34.13 49.72 21.41
CA ARG A 423 33.46 50.94 20.92
C ARG A 423 32.25 50.69 20.03
N ILE A 424 31.92 49.42 19.78
CA ILE A 424 30.86 49.05 18.84
C ILE A 424 29.48 49.56 19.29
N TYR A 425 29.18 49.53 20.59
CA TYR A 425 27.89 50.01 21.11
C TYR A 425 27.75 51.53 21.06
N GLN A 426 28.83 52.27 21.29
CA GLN A 426 28.84 53.72 21.21
C GLN A 426 28.70 54.20 19.76
N HIS A 427 29.41 53.55 18.83
CA HIS A 427 29.29 53.82 17.39
C HIS A 427 27.86 53.53 16.87
N MET A 428 27.24 52.43 17.29
CA MET A 428 25.86 52.11 16.90
C MET A 428 24.84 53.10 17.46
N SER A 429 25.10 53.69 18.65
CA SER A 429 24.24 54.72 19.23
C SER A 429 24.34 56.04 18.48
N ASP A 430 25.58 56.50 18.21
CA ASP A 430 25.87 57.82 17.67
C ASP A 430 25.56 57.93 16.15
N GLU A 431 25.87 56.88 15.37
CA GLU A 431 25.77 56.92 13.89
C GLU A 431 24.48 56.31 13.34
N HIS A 432 23.83 55.44 14.12
CA HIS A 432 22.64 54.70 13.68
C HIS A 432 21.40 54.97 14.53
N GLY A 433 21.44 56.00 15.40
CA GLY A 433 20.28 56.47 16.17
C GLY A 433 19.68 55.36 17.03
N GLY A 434 20.52 54.74 17.85
CA GLY A 434 20.16 53.54 18.59
C GLY A 434 18.99 53.72 19.58
N TRP A 435 18.24 52.63 19.76
CA TRP A 435 17.19 52.37 20.78
C TRP A 435 17.66 52.55 22.25
N TRP A 436 18.84 53.11 22.48
CA TRP A 436 19.46 53.33 23.79
C TRP A 436 19.70 54.81 24.11
N ASP A 437 19.31 55.74 23.22
CA ASP A 437 19.20 57.16 23.57
C ASP A 437 17.93 57.32 24.42
N ASN A 438 18.08 57.39 25.74
CA ASN A 438 17.04 57.79 26.69
C ASN A 438 16.71 59.29 26.49
N ARG A 439 16.16 59.64 25.34
CA ARG A 439 15.53 60.93 25.10
C ARG A 439 14.08 60.68 24.73
N ASP A 440 13.29 60.76 25.79
CA ASP A 440 11.91 61.19 25.85
C ASP A 440 10.87 60.30 25.16
N ASP A 441 10.21 59.50 26.02
CA ASP A 441 8.79 59.20 25.94
C ASP A 441 8.02 60.49 25.67
N GLU A 442 7.44 60.65 24.48
CA GLU A 442 6.17 61.32 24.22
C GLU A 442 5.84 61.21 22.72
N ASP A 443 4.60 60.78 22.43
CA ASP A 443 3.93 60.77 21.13
C ASP A 443 4.37 59.70 20.11
N VAL A 444 3.59 58.62 19.96
CA VAL A 444 2.82 58.30 18.73
C VAL A 444 1.71 57.29 19.10
N GLU A 445 0.47 57.72 18.90
CA GLU A 445 -0.78 56.96 18.98
C GLU A 445 -0.93 55.92 17.85
N ASP A 446 -1.57 54.80 18.20
CA ASP A 446 -2.57 54.01 17.46
C ASP A 446 -2.33 53.36 16.07
N GLU A 447 -3.12 52.29 15.89
CA GLU A 447 -3.57 51.62 14.65
C GLU A 447 -2.84 50.34 14.20
N TRP A 448 -3.40 49.19 14.59
CA TRP A 448 -3.28 47.94 13.84
C TRP A 448 -4.68 47.49 13.40
N GLU A 449 -5.05 47.87 12.18
CA GLU A 449 -6.19 47.30 11.44
C GLU A 449 -5.89 45.84 11.04
N TYR A 450 -6.88 44.96 11.26
CA TYR A 450 -6.91 43.61 10.72
C TYR A 450 -7.73 43.62 9.43
N GLU A 451 -7.11 43.33 8.28
CA GLU A 451 -7.83 43.00 7.04
C GLU A 451 -8.10 41.47 6.96
N TYR A 452 -9.35 41.16 6.64
CA TYR A 452 -9.95 39.82 6.50
C TYR A 452 -9.60 39.12 5.19
#